data_AF-A0A964VJ10-F1
#
_entry.id   AF-A0A964VJ10-F1
#
_cell.length_a   1.000
_cell.length_b   1.000
_cell.length_c   1.000
_cell.angle_alpha   90.00
_cell.angle_beta   90.00
_cell.angle_gamma   90.00
#
_symmetry.space_group_name_H-M   'P 1'
#
loop_
_entity.id
_entity.type
_entity.pdbx_description
1 polymer ?
#
loop_
_entity_poly.entity_id
_entity_poly.type
_entity_poly.pdbx_seq_one_letter_code
_entity_poly.pdbx_strand_id
1 'polypeptide(L)'
;MNATHPCLNASSAGAAPTPKQPSSASTRTAEHADIHLAPVPGTDLLLLNAMAQVICAEGLYDEHFVGRHVRFSDGDKTVDLAAFQEFLKRYTPEAVEAELGIAAEQIRTTAFRFARSRATMSLWTMGINQRTQGVFLNNMLNGLHLFTGQIGRPGATPFSLTGQSNACGGVRDTGALAHLLPNGRQVTNPQHRAEVEDLWGVPQGTLSSAPGYDAISLFRAMEEEKIKAALVMCTNPAQSLPAAKRYRSAMEKCFLAVAEVVEDSETAKLADVLLPAALWVEKEGVYGQGERRYQLIEKLLEPPGQCRSDLQILVDLADRLGHGQLIKARTPEQVWDEYRQFSAASYYNFSGMTRARLRREHGLLWPCPTEAHPGTPRRYVEGIDPFVAPGSGMEFYGNHDKKAGCLPAAVRPQPRACLAGIPAALDHRARAGAMAHRHHDRPHR
;
A
#
# COMPACT_ATOMS: atom_id res chain seq x y z
N MET A 1 10.50 -13.34 13.87
CA MET A 1 9.77 -13.46 12.57
C MET A 1 8.63 -12.45 12.48
N ASN A 2 8.57 -11.64 11.42
CA ASN A 2 7.41 -10.81 11.09
C ASN A 2 6.18 -11.69 10.78
N ALA A 3 5.15 -11.62 11.62
CA ALA A 3 3.94 -12.44 11.48
C ALA A 3 3.09 -12.09 10.26
N THR A 4 3.22 -10.88 9.73
CA THR A 4 2.45 -10.42 8.55
C THR A 4 3.13 -10.75 7.23
N HIS A 5 4.47 -10.82 7.21
CA HIS A 5 5.27 -11.09 6.02
C HIS A 5 6.43 -12.06 6.38
N PRO A 6 6.14 -13.35 6.65
CA PRO A 6 7.12 -14.29 7.20
C PRO A 6 8.33 -14.54 6.28
N CYS A 7 8.14 -14.46 4.96
CA CYS A 7 9.20 -14.67 3.96
C CYS A 7 10.10 -13.44 3.75
N LEU A 8 9.80 -12.28 4.34
CA LEU A 8 10.55 -11.03 4.15
C LEU A 8 11.48 -10.68 5.32
N ASN A 9 11.78 -11.63 6.21
CA ASN A 9 12.67 -11.38 7.33
C ASN A 9 14.13 -11.38 6.87
N ALA A 10 14.82 -10.26 7.05
CA ALA A 10 16.28 -10.24 7.01
C ALA A 10 16.82 -10.61 8.40
N SER A 11 17.62 -11.67 8.50
CA SER A 11 18.52 -11.85 9.64
C SER A 11 19.94 -11.89 9.12
N SER A 12 20.73 -10.87 9.44
CA SER A 12 22.18 -10.97 9.37
C SER A 12 22.64 -11.92 10.48
N ALA A 13 23.43 -12.94 10.14
CA ALA A 13 24.11 -13.77 11.10
C ALA A 13 25.18 -12.92 11.81
N GLY A 14 24.83 -12.29 12.92
CA GLY A 14 25.74 -11.42 13.67
C GLY A 14 25.11 -10.98 14.98
N ALA A 15 25.54 -11.61 16.07
CA ALA A 15 25.15 -11.43 17.47
C ALA A 15 23.83 -12.11 17.92
N ALA A 16 23.94 -12.81 19.05
CA ALA A 16 22.80 -13.41 19.75
C ALA A 16 21.89 -12.30 20.31
N PRO A 17 20.56 -12.46 20.27
CA PRO A 17 19.63 -11.46 20.79
C PRO A 17 19.82 -11.28 22.30
N THR A 18 19.95 -10.03 22.75
CA THR A 18 19.94 -9.67 24.17
C THR A 18 18.52 -9.86 24.72
N PRO A 19 18.33 -10.53 25.88
CA PRO A 19 17.00 -10.68 26.48
C PRO A 19 16.41 -9.31 26.82
N LYS A 20 15.22 -9.00 26.28
CA LYS A 20 14.49 -7.76 26.58
C LYS A 20 13.32 -8.04 27.52
N GLN A 21 13.06 -7.12 28.44
CA GLN A 21 11.88 -7.19 29.33
C GLN A 21 10.59 -7.29 28.49
N PRO A 22 9.71 -8.26 28.76
CA PRO A 22 8.46 -8.38 28.03
C PRO A 22 7.54 -7.22 28.41
N SER A 23 7.26 -6.33 27.47
CA SER A 23 6.06 -5.49 27.52
C SER A 23 4.91 -6.23 26.84
N SER A 24 3.66 -5.92 27.22
CA SER A 24 2.44 -6.49 26.62
C SER A 24 2.27 -6.21 25.12
N ALA A 25 3.20 -5.47 24.50
CA ALA A 25 3.24 -5.12 23.07
C ALA A 25 4.46 -5.69 22.31
N SER A 26 5.29 -6.53 22.93
CA SER A 26 6.46 -7.10 22.25
C SER A 26 6.06 -8.15 21.21
N THR A 27 6.49 -7.97 19.96
CA THR A 27 6.24 -8.91 18.86
C THR A 27 7.46 -9.77 18.57
N ARG A 28 7.28 -10.92 17.89
CA ARG A 28 8.39 -11.73 17.35
C ARG A 28 9.34 -10.97 16.41
N THR A 29 8.96 -9.79 15.92
CA THR A 29 9.86 -8.92 15.16
C THR A 29 10.78 -8.15 16.10
N ALA A 30 10.25 -7.65 17.23
CA ALA A 30 11.00 -6.89 18.23
C ALA A 30 12.09 -7.72 18.92
N GLU A 31 11.89 -9.04 19.05
CA GLU A 31 12.87 -9.99 19.60
C GLU A 31 14.20 -10.04 18.82
N HIS A 32 14.19 -9.66 17.53
CA HIS A 32 15.39 -9.63 16.69
C HIS A 32 15.96 -8.21 16.51
N ALA A 33 15.33 -7.19 17.10
CA ALA A 33 15.76 -5.82 16.93
C ALA A 33 16.87 -5.46 17.93
N ASP A 34 17.90 -4.73 17.50
CA ASP A 34 18.87 -4.13 18.43
C ASP A 34 18.18 -3.13 19.36
N ILE A 35 17.31 -2.28 18.80
CA ILE A 35 16.54 -1.26 19.52
C ILE A 35 15.06 -1.54 19.28
N HIS A 36 14.29 -1.65 20.37
CA HIS A 36 12.84 -1.70 20.31
C HIS A 36 12.28 -0.40 20.88
N LEU A 37 11.71 0.42 20.01
CA LEU A 37 11.02 1.65 20.38
C LEU A 37 9.52 1.35 20.52
N ALA A 38 8.95 1.65 21.69
CA ALA A 38 7.54 1.43 21.99
C ALA A 38 6.85 2.78 22.23
N PRO A 39 6.59 3.58 21.17
CA PRO A 39 5.96 4.88 21.33
C PRO A 39 4.52 4.74 21.86
N VAL A 40 4.05 5.75 22.57
CA VAL A 40 2.63 5.87 22.93
C VAL A 40 1.78 5.80 21.64
N PRO A 41 0.73 4.95 21.57
CA PRO A 41 -0.06 4.83 20.35
C PRO A 41 -0.61 6.18 19.91
N GLY A 42 -0.28 6.58 18.68
CA GLY A 42 -0.70 7.88 18.16
C GLY A 42 0.44 8.87 17.93
N THR A 43 1.58 8.68 18.59
CA THR A 43 2.65 9.70 18.70
C THR A 43 3.85 9.46 17.80
N ASP A 44 3.79 8.49 16.88
CA ASP A 44 4.90 8.11 15.98
C ASP A 44 5.42 9.30 15.14
N LEU A 45 4.58 10.28 14.84
CA LEU A 45 4.99 11.47 14.10
C LEU A 45 5.94 12.37 14.93
N LEU A 46 5.81 12.36 16.26
CA LEU A 46 6.79 13.01 17.15
C LEU A 46 8.15 12.33 17.04
N LEU A 47 8.19 10.99 17.04
CA LEU A 47 9.44 10.24 16.86
C LEU A 47 10.14 10.61 15.55
N LEU A 48 9.41 10.59 14.43
CA LEU A 48 9.99 10.91 13.12
C LEU A 48 10.48 12.37 13.03
N ASN A 49 9.72 13.31 13.58
CA ASN A 49 10.15 14.72 13.65
C ASN A 49 11.36 14.90 14.57
N ALA A 50 11.41 14.21 15.72
CA ALA A 50 12.55 14.30 16.63
C ALA A 50 13.82 13.65 16.07
N MET A 51 13.68 12.55 15.32
CA MET A 51 14.79 11.98 14.57
C MET A 51 15.31 12.95 13.50
N ALA A 52 14.42 13.60 12.74
CA ALA A 52 14.80 14.61 11.77
C ALA A 52 15.50 15.81 12.44
N GLN A 53 14.99 16.24 13.61
CA GLN A 53 15.59 17.32 14.41
C GLN A 53 17.02 16.98 14.80
N VAL A 54 17.29 15.77 15.33
CA VAL A 54 18.64 15.32 15.67
C VAL A 54 19.54 15.29 14.44
N ILE A 55 19.06 14.72 13.33
CA ILE A 55 19.83 14.62 12.08
C ILE A 55 20.25 16.01 11.58
N CYS A 56 19.35 17.00 11.64
CA CYS A 56 19.67 18.36 11.25
C CYS A 56 20.61 19.06 12.25
N ALA A 57 20.33 18.96 13.54
CA ALA A 57 21.09 19.65 14.60
C ALA A 57 22.55 19.15 14.69
N GLU A 58 22.79 17.88 14.41
CA GLU A 58 24.12 17.26 14.46
C GLU A 58 24.82 17.22 13.09
N GLY A 59 24.23 17.83 12.04
CA GLY A 59 24.82 17.85 10.70
C GLY A 59 24.98 16.46 10.07
N LEU A 60 24.03 15.55 10.32
CA LEU A 60 24.05 14.16 9.86
C LEU A 60 23.33 13.94 8.51
N TYR A 61 22.75 14.99 7.93
CA TYR A 61 22.11 14.95 6.62
C TYR A 61 23.14 15.01 5.48
N ASP A 62 22.79 14.51 4.31
CA ASP A 62 23.61 14.57 3.10
C ASP A 62 23.35 15.89 2.37
N GLU A 63 24.19 16.89 2.65
CA GLU A 63 24.06 18.24 2.10
C GLU A 63 24.06 18.27 0.56
N HIS A 64 24.92 17.45 -0.07
CA HIS A 64 25.02 17.38 -1.52
C HIS A 64 23.73 16.77 -2.12
N PHE A 65 23.24 15.68 -1.53
CA PHE A 65 22.00 15.06 -1.96
C PHE A 65 20.79 15.99 -1.77
N VAL A 66 20.68 16.63 -0.61
CA VAL A 66 19.59 17.57 -0.30
C VAL A 66 19.59 18.74 -1.28
N GLY A 67 20.74 19.39 -1.50
CA GLY A 67 20.83 20.54 -2.41
C GLY A 67 20.42 20.19 -3.85
N ARG A 68 20.77 18.99 -4.31
CA ARG A 68 20.52 18.56 -5.70
C ARG A 68 19.14 17.96 -5.91
N HIS A 69 18.64 17.14 -4.99
CA HIS A 69 17.52 16.25 -5.26
C HIS A 69 16.28 16.49 -4.39
N VAL A 70 16.34 17.37 -3.39
CA VAL A 70 15.24 17.59 -2.45
C VAL A 70 14.69 19.01 -2.57
N ARG A 71 13.36 19.13 -2.49
CA ARG A 71 12.62 20.37 -2.33
C ARG A 71 11.80 20.30 -1.06
N PHE A 72 11.83 21.34 -0.24
CA PHE A 72 11.01 21.42 0.96
C PHE A 72 9.71 22.17 0.68
N SER A 73 8.63 21.81 1.38
CA SER A 73 7.33 22.51 1.32
C SER A 73 6.72 22.55 2.70
N ASP A 74 6.11 23.65 3.12
CA ASP A 74 5.39 23.74 4.41
C ASP A 74 3.96 23.17 4.37
N GLY A 75 3.55 22.63 3.22
CA GLY A 75 2.20 22.17 2.94
C GLY A 75 1.46 23.06 1.93
N ASP A 76 1.81 24.36 1.90
CA ASP A 76 1.18 25.35 1.02
C ASP A 76 2.15 25.85 -0.05
N LYS A 77 3.41 26.10 0.34
CA LYS A 77 4.44 26.66 -0.55
C LYS A 77 5.79 25.97 -0.37
N THR A 78 6.64 26.12 -1.38
CA THR A 78 8.04 25.71 -1.30
C THR A 78 8.78 26.57 -0.27
N VAL A 79 9.58 25.93 0.58
CA VAL A 79 10.43 26.57 1.58
C VAL A 79 11.88 26.09 1.43
N ASP A 80 12.82 26.78 2.08
CA ASP A 80 14.21 26.36 2.13
C ASP A 80 14.51 25.42 3.32
N LEU A 81 15.73 24.89 3.36
CA LEU A 81 16.18 24.03 4.45
C LEU A 81 16.18 24.76 5.80
N ALA A 82 16.47 26.06 5.83
CA ALA A 82 16.51 26.84 7.07
C ALA A 82 15.13 26.93 7.72
N ALA A 83 14.08 27.20 6.94
CA ALA A 83 12.70 27.18 7.41
C ALA A 83 12.27 25.79 7.91
N PHE A 84 12.73 24.73 7.25
CA PHE A 84 12.49 23.36 7.70
C PHE A 84 13.20 23.05 9.03
N GLN A 85 14.45 23.47 9.19
CA GLN A 85 15.21 23.34 10.45
C GLN A 85 14.57 24.15 11.58
N GLU A 86 14.05 25.35 11.28
CA GLU A 86 13.31 26.16 12.25
C GLU A 86 12.06 25.43 12.75
N PHE A 87 11.28 24.84 11.84
CA PHE A 87 10.14 23.99 12.21
C PHE A 87 10.54 22.85 13.15
N LEU A 88 11.70 22.23 12.92
CA LEU A 88 12.17 21.10 13.71
C LEU A 88 12.61 21.47 15.14
N LYS A 89 12.95 22.74 15.43
CA LYS A 89 13.44 23.16 16.75
C LYS A 89 12.50 22.83 17.91
N ARG A 90 11.19 22.73 17.65
CA ARG A 90 10.19 22.36 18.67
C ARG A 90 10.11 20.87 18.98
N TYR A 91 10.80 20.03 18.22
CA TYR A 91 10.79 18.57 18.35
C TYR A 91 12.15 18.05 18.85
N THR A 92 12.79 18.74 19.80
CA THR A 92 13.98 18.15 20.43
C THR A 92 13.60 16.84 21.13
N PRO A 93 14.53 15.87 21.27
CA PRO A 93 14.28 14.63 22.00
C PRO A 93 13.66 14.86 23.38
N GLU A 94 14.16 15.85 24.12
CA GLU A 94 13.67 16.20 25.46
C GLU A 94 12.26 16.81 25.43
N ALA A 95 11.91 17.57 24.38
CA ALA A 95 10.59 18.19 24.25
C ALA A 95 9.48 17.17 23.98
N VAL A 96 9.80 16.03 23.36
CA VAL A 96 8.81 15.01 22.98
C VAL A 96 8.82 13.79 23.89
N GLU A 97 9.85 13.60 24.71
CA GLU A 97 10.07 12.38 25.51
C GLU A 97 8.85 11.97 26.34
N ALA A 98 8.24 12.91 27.07
CA ALA A 98 7.10 12.62 27.94
C ALA A 98 5.84 12.19 27.16
N GLU A 99 5.54 12.82 26.02
CA GLU A 99 4.37 12.48 25.19
C GLU A 99 4.63 11.22 24.36
N LEU A 100 5.84 11.05 23.87
CA LEU A 100 6.25 9.92 23.04
C LEU A 100 6.42 8.63 23.86
N GLY A 101 6.80 8.74 25.13
CA GLY A 101 7.11 7.59 25.99
C GLY A 101 8.43 6.90 25.64
N ILE A 102 9.36 7.60 24.99
CA ILE A 102 10.68 7.12 24.58
C ILE A 102 11.74 8.08 25.11
N ALA A 103 12.78 7.54 25.75
CA ALA A 103 13.86 8.35 26.31
C ALA A 103 14.62 9.13 25.22
N ALA A 104 14.98 10.38 25.50
CA ALA A 104 15.69 11.26 24.57
C ALA A 104 16.93 10.59 23.94
N GLU A 105 17.71 9.85 24.72
CA GLU A 105 18.92 9.15 24.27
C GLU A 105 18.63 8.04 23.25
N GLN A 106 17.49 7.34 23.39
CA GLN A 106 17.09 6.32 22.41
C GLN A 106 16.71 6.96 21.07
N ILE A 107 16.09 8.15 21.09
CA ILE A 107 15.78 8.92 19.88
C ILE A 107 17.08 9.32 19.18
N ARG A 108 18.04 9.90 19.92
CA ARG A 108 19.37 10.28 19.40
C ARG A 108 20.10 9.10 18.79
N THR A 109 20.20 8.00 19.54
CA THR A 109 20.84 6.76 19.06
C THR A 109 20.19 6.23 17.78
N THR A 110 18.86 6.24 17.71
CA THR A 110 18.12 5.76 16.53
C THR A 110 18.34 6.66 15.32
N ALA A 111 18.29 7.98 15.51
CA ALA A 111 18.54 8.98 14.47
C ALA A 111 19.97 8.86 13.91
N PHE A 112 20.97 8.74 14.80
CA PHE A 112 22.36 8.54 14.42
C PHE A 112 22.55 7.25 13.61
N ARG A 113 22.03 6.12 14.08
CA ARG A 113 22.10 4.84 13.36
C ARG A 113 21.43 4.91 12.00
N PHE A 114 20.26 5.55 11.90
CA PHE A 114 19.54 5.73 10.64
C PHE A 114 20.40 6.52 9.62
N ALA A 115 21.00 7.63 10.04
CA ALA A 115 21.75 8.50 9.15
C ALA A 115 23.11 7.93 8.76
N ARG A 116 23.85 7.34 9.70
CA ARG A 116 25.26 6.92 9.51
C ARG A 116 25.44 5.48 9.03
N SER A 117 24.40 4.66 9.04
CA SER A 117 24.50 3.29 8.49
C SER A 117 24.89 3.32 7.01
N ARG A 118 25.67 2.33 6.57
CA ARG A 118 26.09 2.21 5.16
C ARG A 118 24.91 2.23 4.18
N ALA A 119 23.82 1.58 4.58
CA ALA A 119 22.56 1.55 3.86
C ALA A 119 21.41 1.35 4.85
N THR A 120 20.41 2.23 4.81
CA THR A 120 19.23 2.17 5.69
C THR A 120 17.98 1.85 4.89
N MET A 121 17.26 0.81 5.28
CA MET A 121 15.96 0.45 4.72
C MET A 121 14.87 0.61 5.78
N SER A 122 13.82 1.38 5.47
CA SER A 122 12.62 1.42 6.31
C SER A 122 11.56 0.50 5.74
N LEU A 123 10.97 -0.33 6.61
CA LEU A 123 9.85 -1.21 6.29
C LEU A 123 8.67 -0.84 7.19
N TRP A 124 7.51 -0.51 6.63
CA TRP A 124 6.31 -0.18 7.41
C TRP A 124 5.03 -0.72 6.79
N THR A 125 3.98 -0.84 7.60
CA THR A 125 2.67 -1.35 7.17
C THR A 125 1.52 -0.62 7.91
N MET A 126 0.48 -1.35 8.34
CA MET A 126 -0.78 -0.81 8.84
C MET A 126 -0.67 0.10 10.07
N GLY A 127 0.33 -0.09 10.96
CA GLY A 127 0.53 0.82 12.11
C GLY A 127 0.80 2.28 11.71
N ILE A 128 1.37 2.48 10.52
CA ILE A 128 1.59 3.78 9.90
C ILE A 128 0.42 4.15 8.97
N ASN A 129 -0.08 3.20 8.18
CA ASN A 129 -1.04 3.50 7.10
C ASN A 129 -2.49 3.66 7.60
N GLN A 130 -2.93 2.89 8.59
CA GLN A 130 -4.31 2.93 9.13
C GLN A 130 -4.45 4.05 10.18
N ARG A 131 -4.16 5.28 9.78
CA ARG A 131 -4.08 6.45 10.65
C ARG A 131 -4.70 7.66 9.97
N THR A 132 -5.36 8.52 10.75
CA THR A 132 -5.86 9.82 10.25
C THR A 132 -4.73 10.73 9.76
N GLN A 133 -3.51 10.51 10.24
CA GLN A 133 -2.28 11.18 9.79
C GLN A 133 -1.36 10.25 8.97
N GLY A 134 -1.89 9.19 8.35
CA GLY A 134 -1.08 8.17 7.66
C GLY A 134 -0.23 8.74 6.52
N VAL A 135 -0.77 9.67 5.72
CA VAL A 135 0.00 10.35 4.66
C VAL A 135 1.18 11.12 5.23
N PHE A 136 0.98 11.81 6.35
CA PHE A 136 2.03 12.60 7.01
C PHE A 136 3.13 11.74 7.62
N LEU A 137 2.77 10.60 8.21
CA LEU A 137 3.76 9.62 8.69
C LEU A 137 4.60 9.06 7.54
N ASN A 138 3.96 8.71 6.41
CA ASN A 138 4.66 8.27 5.20
C ASN A 138 5.61 9.36 4.67
N ASN A 139 5.14 10.61 4.59
CA ASN A 139 5.95 11.74 4.14
C ASN A 139 7.19 11.96 5.04
N MET A 140 7.03 11.93 6.36
CA MET A 140 8.16 12.11 7.28
C MET A 140 9.13 10.94 7.23
N LEU A 141 8.65 9.70 7.15
CA LEU A 141 9.52 8.54 7.03
C LEU A 141 10.33 8.58 5.72
N ASN A 142 9.67 8.89 4.60
CA ASN A 142 10.34 9.14 3.33
C ASN A 142 11.33 10.32 3.43
N GLY A 143 10.93 11.38 4.13
CA GLY A 143 11.76 12.56 4.39
C GLY A 143 13.08 12.22 5.07
N LEU A 144 13.08 11.34 6.09
CA LEU A 144 14.31 10.88 6.73
C LEU A 144 15.29 10.25 5.72
N HIS A 145 14.79 9.44 4.77
CA HIS A 145 15.62 8.88 3.70
C HIS A 145 16.14 9.95 2.74
N LEU A 146 15.31 10.94 2.40
CA LEU A 146 15.70 12.05 1.54
C LEU A 146 16.76 12.95 2.19
N PHE A 147 16.65 13.24 3.49
CA PHE A 147 17.66 14.04 4.20
C PHE A 147 19.02 13.35 4.24
N THR A 148 19.02 12.03 4.41
CA THR A 148 20.23 11.26 4.65
C THR A 148 20.80 10.61 3.37
N GLY A 149 20.19 10.87 2.21
CA GLY A 149 20.57 10.20 0.95
C GLY A 149 20.42 8.67 1.00
N GLN A 150 19.60 8.14 1.91
CA GLN A 150 19.37 6.69 2.11
C GLN A 150 18.34 6.15 1.11
N ILE A 151 18.53 6.43 -0.18
CA ILE A 151 17.66 6.02 -1.28
C ILE A 151 18.48 5.76 -2.55
N GLY A 152 17.95 4.97 -3.48
CA GLY A 152 18.56 4.75 -4.80
C GLY A 152 19.78 3.83 -4.80
N ARG A 153 20.16 3.26 -3.65
CA ARG A 153 21.33 2.39 -3.49
C ARG A 153 20.92 1.01 -2.98
N PRO A 154 21.65 -0.07 -3.31
CA PRO A 154 21.37 -1.39 -2.75
C PRO A 154 21.33 -1.37 -1.21
N GLY A 155 20.20 -1.80 -0.64
CA GLY A 155 19.94 -1.80 0.80
C GLY A 155 19.48 -0.45 1.38
N ALA A 156 19.42 0.63 0.60
CA ALA A 156 18.98 1.95 1.06
C ALA A 156 17.69 2.36 0.33
N THR A 157 16.54 2.21 1.01
CA THR A 157 15.25 2.59 0.44
C THR A 157 14.15 2.71 1.51
N PRO A 158 13.25 3.69 1.39
CA PRO A 158 11.96 3.62 2.06
C PRO A 158 11.06 2.62 1.32
N PHE A 159 10.53 1.60 2.02
CA PHE A 159 9.74 0.53 1.42
C PHE A 159 8.45 0.25 2.20
N SER A 160 7.31 0.68 1.65
CA SER A 160 6.00 0.36 2.19
C SER A 160 5.61 -1.08 1.91
N LEU A 161 5.42 -1.88 2.97
CA LEU A 161 4.94 -3.25 2.86
C LEU A 161 3.45 -3.25 2.52
N THR A 162 3.13 -3.77 1.34
CA THR A 162 1.76 -3.95 0.87
C THR A 162 1.24 -5.32 1.34
N GLY A 163 0.16 -5.32 2.11
CA GLY A 163 -0.35 -6.55 2.75
C GLY A 163 -1.12 -7.48 1.82
N GLN A 164 -1.94 -6.96 0.91
CA GLN A 164 -2.69 -7.77 -0.06
C GLN A 164 -1.81 -8.11 -1.27
N SER A 165 -1.97 -9.32 -1.79
CA SER A 165 -1.16 -9.89 -2.87
C SER A 165 -1.27 -9.18 -4.23
N ASN A 166 -2.33 -8.39 -4.45
CA ASN A 166 -2.51 -7.64 -5.70
C ASN A 166 -3.03 -6.20 -5.49
N ALA A 167 -2.85 -5.62 -4.29
CA ALA A 167 -3.26 -4.23 -4.07
C ALA A 167 -2.39 -3.24 -4.87
N CYS A 168 -1.14 -3.59 -5.17
CA CYS A 168 -0.33 -2.79 -6.11
C CYS A 168 -0.87 -2.95 -7.53
N GLY A 169 -0.68 -4.11 -8.15
CA GLY A 169 -0.99 -4.28 -9.58
C GLY A 169 -2.47 -4.14 -9.92
N GLY A 170 -3.35 -4.75 -9.14
CA GLY A 170 -4.77 -4.88 -9.46
C GLY A 170 -5.64 -3.69 -9.05
N VAL A 171 -5.16 -2.81 -8.16
CA VAL A 171 -5.95 -1.66 -7.67
C VAL A 171 -5.22 -0.33 -7.85
N ARG A 172 -4.00 -0.22 -7.31
CA ARG A 172 -3.25 1.05 -7.38
C ARG A 172 -2.77 1.33 -8.80
N ASP A 173 -2.14 0.36 -9.44
CA ASP A 173 -1.50 0.53 -10.75
C ASP A 173 -2.57 0.61 -11.86
N THR A 174 -3.64 -0.19 -11.76
CA THR A 174 -4.82 -0.15 -12.67
C THR A 174 -5.70 1.08 -12.45
N GLY A 175 -5.52 1.81 -11.33
CA GLY A 175 -6.34 2.96 -10.99
C GLY A 175 -7.78 2.59 -10.60
N ALA A 176 -8.03 1.39 -10.07
CA ALA A 176 -9.34 0.94 -9.60
C ALA A 176 -9.73 1.56 -8.23
N LEU A 177 -9.49 2.85 -8.06
CA LEU A 177 -9.92 3.67 -6.93
C LEU A 177 -10.73 4.84 -7.46
N ALA A 178 -11.70 5.31 -6.67
CA ALA A 178 -12.72 6.28 -7.12
C ALA A 178 -12.19 7.62 -7.67
N HIS A 179 -10.92 7.96 -7.41
CA HIS A 179 -10.27 9.20 -7.84
C HIS A 179 -9.18 8.99 -8.91
N LEU A 180 -8.92 7.74 -9.31
CA LEU A 180 -7.82 7.37 -10.20
C LEU A 180 -8.31 6.88 -11.56
N LEU A 181 -7.37 6.92 -12.50
CA LEU A 181 -7.41 6.27 -13.80
C LEU A 181 -6.12 5.45 -13.97
N PRO A 182 -6.05 4.52 -14.95
CA PRO A 182 -4.91 3.62 -15.08
C PRO A 182 -3.53 4.31 -15.15
N ASN A 183 -2.56 3.69 -14.47
CA ASN A 183 -1.13 4.01 -14.50
C ASN A 183 -0.76 5.43 -14.02
N GLY A 184 -1.33 5.82 -12.87
CA GLY A 184 -1.00 7.08 -12.20
C GLY A 184 -1.79 8.29 -12.68
N ARG A 185 -2.79 8.06 -13.53
CA ARG A 185 -3.71 9.09 -14.01
C ARG A 185 -4.77 9.42 -12.95
N GLN A 186 -5.35 10.60 -13.08
CA GLN A 186 -6.32 11.16 -12.12
C GLN A 186 -7.59 11.56 -12.84
N VAL A 187 -8.74 11.23 -12.26
CA VAL A 187 -10.07 11.56 -12.78
C VAL A 187 -10.26 13.07 -12.95
N THR A 188 -9.70 13.86 -12.04
CA THR A 188 -9.82 15.33 -12.03
C THR A 188 -8.98 16.03 -13.11
N ASN A 189 -8.03 15.33 -13.74
CA ASN A 189 -7.18 15.92 -14.77
C ASN A 189 -7.81 15.70 -16.15
N PRO A 190 -8.16 16.76 -16.91
CA PRO A 190 -8.82 16.64 -18.20
C PRO A 190 -7.95 15.95 -19.26
N GLN A 191 -6.63 16.16 -19.26
CA GLN A 191 -5.71 15.48 -20.17
C GLN A 191 -5.68 13.98 -19.89
N HIS A 192 -5.64 13.61 -18.61
CA HIS A 192 -5.66 12.20 -18.21
C HIS A 192 -6.94 11.48 -18.65
N ARG A 193 -8.10 12.15 -18.57
CA ARG A 193 -9.37 11.60 -19.08
C ARG A 193 -9.34 11.43 -20.60
N ALA A 194 -8.91 12.46 -21.32
CA ALA A 194 -8.82 12.43 -22.78
C ALA A 194 -7.94 11.27 -23.28
N GLU A 195 -6.77 11.06 -22.66
CA GLU A 195 -5.87 9.95 -23.00
C GLU A 195 -6.53 8.57 -22.80
N VAL A 196 -7.27 8.40 -21.71
CA VAL A 196 -7.96 7.13 -21.39
C VAL A 196 -9.16 6.91 -22.31
N GLU A 197 -9.91 7.96 -22.64
CA GLU A 197 -11.01 7.91 -23.59
C GLU A 197 -10.54 7.48 -24.98
N ASP A 198 -9.40 8.03 -25.45
CA ASP A 198 -8.77 7.64 -26.71
C ASP A 198 -8.33 6.17 -26.69
N LEU A 199 -7.69 5.72 -25.60
CA LEU A 199 -7.23 4.33 -25.46
C LEU A 199 -8.39 3.32 -25.43
N TRP A 200 -9.49 3.64 -24.74
CA TRP A 200 -10.69 2.81 -24.78
C TRP A 200 -11.49 2.95 -26.09
N GLY A 201 -11.25 4.02 -26.85
CA GLY A 201 -11.96 4.34 -28.07
C GLY A 201 -13.42 4.73 -27.79
N VAL A 202 -13.64 5.48 -26.71
CA VAL A 202 -14.94 6.07 -26.36
C VAL A 202 -14.93 7.57 -26.69
N PRO A 203 -16.10 8.21 -26.90
CA PRO A 203 -16.15 9.65 -27.19
C PRO A 203 -15.47 10.49 -26.08
N GLN A 204 -14.81 11.58 -26.49
CA GLN A 204 -14.24 12.55 -25.56
C GLN A 204 -15.32 13.13 -24.64
N GLY A 205 -15.05 13.19 -23.34
CA GLY A 205 -15.99 13.63 -22.31
C GLY A 205 -16.92 12.53 -21.76
N THR A 206 -16.74 11.27 -22.15
CA THR A 206 -17.47 10.13 -21.58
C THR A 206 -17.16 9.93 -20.09
N LEU A 207 -15.92 10.13 -19.68
CA LEU A 207 -15.48 9.97 -18.29
C LEU A 207 -15.83 11.20 -17.47
N SER A 208 -16.51 10.98 -16.35
CA SER A 208 -16.80 12.01 -15.35
C SER A 208 -15.52 12.69 -14.86
N SER A 209 -15.55 14.01 -14.68
CA SER A 209 -14.48 14.76 -14.02
C SER A 209 -14.55 14.72 -12.49
N ALA A 210 -15.65 14.23 -11.93
CA ALA A 210 -15.86 14.13 -10.49
C ALA A 210 -15.38 12.76 -9.98
N PRO A 211 -14.54 12.71 -8.94
CA PRO A 211 -14.23 11.47 -8.23
C PRO A 211 -15.51 10.79 -7.72
N GLY A 212 -15.53 9.47 -7.78
CA GLY A 212 -16.58 8.68 -7.12
C GLY A 212 -16.42 8.66 -5.60
N TYR A 213 -17.24 7.85 -4.94
CA TYR A 213 -17.15 7.64 -3.50
C TYR A 213 -15.93 6.81 -3.11
N ASP A 214 -15.09 7.31 -2.20
CA ASP A 214 -14.12 6.47 -1.49
C ASP A 214 -14.85 5.40 -0.65
N ALA A 215 -14.13 4.37 -0.22
CA ALA A 215 -14.75 3.20 0.43
C ALA A 215 -15.67 3.58 1.61
N ILE A 216 -15.27 4.49 2.49
CA ILE A 216 -16.12 4.88 3.63
C ILE A 216 -17.30 5.72 3.16
N SER A 217 -17.07 6.65 2.23
CA SER A 217 -18.13 7.47 1.65
C SER A 217 -19.15 6.64 0.87
N LEU A 218 -18.74 5.52 0.25
CA LEU A 218 -19.63 4.61 -0.47
C LEU A 218 -20.67 4.00 0.48
N PHE A 219 -20.24 3.45 1.62
CA PHE A 219 -21.16 2.86 2.58
C PHE A 219 -22.02 3.91 3.30
N ARG A 220 -21.50 5.14 3.51
CA ARG A 220 -22.35 6.26 3.97
C ARG A 220 -23.40 6.65 2.93
N ALA A 221 -23.04 6.66 1.65
CA ALA A 221 -23.97 6.92 0.56
C ALA A 221 -25.02 5.81 0.43
N MET A 222 -24.70 4.55 0.80
CA MET A 222 -25.70 3.48 0.94
C MET A 222 -26.65 3.74 2.12
N GLU A 223 -26.16 4.22 3.27
CA GLU A 223 -27.03 4.59 4.41
C GLU A 223 -28.01 5.70 4.05
N GLU A 224 -27.54 6.68 3.28
CA GLU A 224 -28.33 7.78 2.73
C GLU A 224 -29.16 7.37 1.50
N GLU A 225 -29.14 6.08 1.14
CA GLU A 225 -29.83 5.48 0.00
C GLU A 225 -29.53 6.18 -1.35
N LYS A 226 -28.38 6.84 -1.48
CA LYS A 226 -27.90 7.40 -2.74
C LYS A 226 -27.39 6.32 -3.69
N ILE A 227 -26.87 5.22 -3.14
CA ILE A 227 -26.44 4.05 -3.89
C ILE A 227 -27.54 3.00 -3.85
N LYS A 228 -28.12 2.71 -5.02
CA LYS A 228 -29.26 1.79 -5.15
C LYS A 228 -28.86 0.35 -5.45
N ALA A 229 -27.68 0.16 -6.06
CA ALA A 229 -27.13 -1.15 -6.35
C ALA A 229 -25.61 -1.14 -6.17
N ALA A 230 -25.05 -2.26 -5.73
CA ALA A 230 -23.61 -2.46 -5.61
C ALA A 230 -23.20 -3.88 -6.00
N LEU A 231 -22.03 -3.98 -6.63
CA LEU A 231 -21.34 -5.23 -6.91
C LEU A 231 -20.12 -5.32 -5.99
N VAL A 232 -20.11 -6.30 -5.09
CA VAL A 232 -18.97 -6.60 -4.20
C VAL A 232 -18.23 -7.81 -4.76
N MET A 233 -16.94 -7.66 -5.05
CA MET A 233 -16.13 -8.75 -5.60
C MET A 233 -14.87 -8.96 -4.77
N CYS A 234 -14.61 -10.21 -4.39
CA CYS A 234 -13.36 -10.62 -3.73
C CYS A 234 -13.03 -9.82 -2.44
N THR A 235 -14.07 -9.42 -1.68
CA THR A 235 -13.93 -8.71 -0.40
C THR A 235 -15.14 -8.94 0.49
N ASN A 236 -14.96 -8.82 1.81
CA ASN A 236 -15.99 -9.10 2.81
C ASN A 236 -16.23 -7.87 3.73
N PRO A 237 -16.79 -6.76 3.20
CA PRO A 237 -16.98 -5.50 3.92
C PRO A 237 -17.86 -5.63 5.17
N ALA A 238 -18.85 -6.54 5.18
CA ALA A 238 -19.66 -6.80 6.36
C ALA A 238 -18.84 -7.35 7.54
N GLN A 239 -17.66 -7.91 7.29
CA GLN A 239 -16.70 -8.33 8.32
C GLN A 239 -15.59 -7.30 8.55
N SER A 240 -15.01 -6.75 7.48
CA SER A 240 -13.71 -6.05 7.55
C SER A 240 -13.80 -4.53 7.66
N LEU A 241 -14.96 -3.92 7.46
CA LEU A 241 -15.10 -2.47 7.59
C LEU A 241 -14.98 -1.99 9.04
N PRO A 242 -14.40 -0.80 9.29
CA PRO A 242 -14.58 -0.13 10.57
C PRO A 242 -16.07 0.16 10.79
N ALA A 243 -16.53 -0.01 12.02
CA ALA A 243 -17.96 0.11 12.36
C ALA A 243 -18.87 -0.79 11.51
N ALA A 244 -18.43 -2.01 11.15
CA ALA A 244 -19.16 -2.94 10.29
C ALA A 244 -20.66 -3.08 10.65
N LYS A 245 -21.01 -3.16 11.94
CA LYS A 245 -22.41 -3.23 12.39
C LYS A 245 -23.30 -2.13 11.81
N ARG A 246 -22.80 -0.90 11.74
CA ARG A 246 -23.50 0.26 11.18
C ARG A 246 -23.74 0.06 9.67
N TYR A 247 -22.70 -0.32 8.94
CA TYR A 247 -22.78 -0.45 7.50
C TYR A 247 -23.45 -1.74 7.00
N ARG A 248 -23.61 -2.77 7.84
CA ARG A 248 -24.45 -3.93 7.53
C ARG A 248 -25.90 -3.50 7.26
N SER A 249 -26.46 -2.67 8.13
CA SER A 249 -27.81 -2.12 7.92
C SER A 249 -27.92 -1.19 6.70
N ALA A 250 -26.80 -0.63 6.23
CA ALA A 250 -26.75 0.11 4.97
C ALA A 250 -26.79 -0.83 3.76
N MET A 251 -26.05 -1.94 3.83
CA MET A 251 -26.01 -2.96 2.78
C MET A 251 -27.37 -3.62 2.59
N GLU A 252 -28.13 -3.89 3.66
CA GLU A 252 -29.50 -4.45 3.61
C GLU A 252 -30.51 -3.58 2.83
N LYS A 253 -30.22 -2.29 2.62
CA LYS A 253 -31.08 -1.34 1.88
C LYS A 253 -30.70 -1.18 0.41
N CYS A 254 -29.57 -1.75 0.00
CA CYS A 254 -29.00 -1.61 -1.33
C CYS A 254 -29.13 -2.94 -2.07
N PHE A 255 -29.51 -2.94 -3.34
CA PHE A 255 -29.49 -4.17 -4.13
C PHE A 255 -28.04 -4.67 -4.26
N LEU A 256 -27.73 -5.80 -3.63
CA LEU A 256 -26.36 -6.27 -3.44
C LEU A 256 -26.09 -7.54 -4.23
N ALA A 257 -25.29 -7.42 -5.29
CA ALA A 257 -24.68 -8.55 -5.97
C ALA A 257 -23.29 -8.82 -5.37
N VAL A 258 -23.00 -10.07 -5.02
CA VAL A 258 -21.74 -10.48 -4.40
C VAL A 258 -21.09 -11.59 -5.22
N ALA A 259 -19.89 -11.34 -5.76
CA ALA A 259 -19.06 -12.37 -6.38
C ALA A 259 -18.04 -12.89 -5.36
N GLU A 260 -18.20 -14.15 -4.96
CA GLU A 260 -17.56 -14.70 -3.76
C GLU A 260 -17.25 -16.19 -3.93
N VAL A 261 -16.16 -16.61 -3.29
CA VAL A 261 -15.67 -18.00 -3.29
C VAL A 261 -16.15 -18.79 -2.06
N VAL A 262 -16.65 -18.07 -1.04
CA VAL A 262 -17.15 -18.60 0.22
C VAL A 262 -18.61 -18.20 0.43
N GLU A 263 -19.52 -19.17 0.29
CA GLU A 263 -20.97 -18.94 0.39
C GLU A 263 -21.42 -18.32 1.72
N ASP A 264 -20.75 -18.63 2.82
CA ASP A 264 -21.14 -18.22 4.17
C ASP A 264 -20.36 -17.01 4.72
N SER A 265 -19.72 -16.23 3.84
CA SER A 265 -19.07 -14.98 4.23
C SER A 265 -20.10 -13.97 4.79
N GLU A 266 -19.69 -13.13 5.73
CA GLU A 266 -20.61 -12.14 6.35
C GLU A 266 -21.26 -11.20 5.32
N THR A 267 -20.60 -10.95 4.19
CA THR A 267 -21.16 -10.12 3.11
C THR A 267 -22.07 -10.94 2.19
N ALA A 268 -21.72 -12.20 1.91
CA ALA A 268 -22.57 -13.10 1.13
C ALA A 268 -23.94 -13.31 1.79
N LYS A 269 -24.01 -13.34 3.13
CA LYS A 269 -25.27 -13.40 3.89
C LYS A 269 -26.20 -12.20 3.69
N LEU A 270 -25.67 -11.08 3.17
CA LEU A 270 -26.43 -9.87 2.89
C LEU A 270 -26.75 -9.70 1.39
N ALA A 271 -26.32 -10.64 0.54
CA ALA A 271 -26.47 -10.53 -0.90
C ALA A 271 -27.91 -10.81 -1.35
N ASP A 272 -28.44 -9.98 -2.25
CA ASP A 272 -29.64 -10.31 -3.03
C ASP A 272 -29.31 -11.32 -4.12
N VAL A 273 -28.08 -11.24 -4.67
CA VAL A 273 -27.58 -12.16 -5.69
C VAL A 273 -26.17 -12.60 -5.33
N LEU A 274 -25.98 -13.91 -5.15
CA LEU A 274 -24.67 -14.51 -4.97
C LEU A 274 -24.17 -15.10 -6.29
N LEU A 275 -22.98 -14.71 -6.73
CA LEU A 275 -22.33 -15.14 -7.96
C LEU A 275 -21.13 -16.03 -7.61
N PRO A 276 -21.10 -17.31 -8.01
CA PRO A 276 -20.03 -18.23 -7.66
C PRO A 276 -18.75 -17.89 -8.43
N ALA A 277 -17.74 -17.38 -7.73
CA ALA A 277 -16.46 -17.00 -8.31
C ALA A 277 -15.45 -18.16 -8.31
N ALA A 278 -14.63 -18.26 -9.35
CA ALA A 278 -13.50 -19.19 -9.39
C ALA A 278 -12.37 -18.70 -8.46
N LEU A 279 -11.76 -19.60 -7.71
CA LEU A 279 -10.73 -19.29 -6.71
C LEU A 279 -9.31 -19.44 -7.27
N TRP A 280 -8.48 -18.40 -7.10
CA TRP A 280 -7.04 -18.43 -7.35
C TRP A 280 -6.63 -19.13 -8.66
N VAL A 281 -6.03 -20.33 -8.61
CA VAL A 281 -5.54 -21.10 -9.78
C VAL A 281 -6.64 -21.83 -10.55
N GLU A 282 -7.90 -21.72 -10.16
CA GLU A 282 -9.04 -22.11 -10.99
C GLU A 282 -9.26 -21.15 -12.16
N LYS A 283 -8.60 -19.99 -12.10
CA LYS A 283 -8.53 -18.97 -13.15
C LYS A 283 -7.07 -18.53 -13.33
N GLU A 284 -6.82 -17.73 -14.36
CA GLU A 284 -5.50 -17.16 -14.61
C GLU A 284 -5.52 -15.62 -14.52
N GLY A 285 -4.37 -15.02 -14.25
CA GLY A 285 -4.24 -13.58 -14.17
C GLY A 285 -2.85 -13.12 -13.72
N VAL A 286 -2.61 -11.81 -13.78
CA VAL A 286 -1.35 -11.22 -13.34
C VAL A 286 -1.53 -10.58 -11.97
N TYR A 287 -0.60 -10.87 -11.07
CA TYR A 287 -0.52 -10.30 -9.74
C TYR A 287 0.64 -9.32 -9.64
N GLY A 288 0.38 -8.10 -9.19
CA GLY A 288 1.37 -7.09 -8.88
C GLY A 288 1.63 -6.98 -7.38
N GLN A 289 2.84 -7.39 -6.99
CA GLN A 289 3.28 -7.49 -5.61
C GLN A 289 3.88 -6.17 -5.09
N GLY A 290 4.17 -6.12 -3.78
CA GLY A 290 4.69 -4.93 -3.08
C GLY A 290 5.98 -4.33 -3.67
N GLU A 291 6.83 -5.12 -4.31
CA GLU A 291 8.09 -4.65 -4.92
C GLU A 291 7.96 -4.16 -6.36
N ARG A 292 6.73 -4.05 -6.91
CA ARG A 292 6.40 -3.79 -8.34
C ARG A 292 6.57 -4.99 -9.27
N ARG A 293 6.68 -6.20 -8.72
CA ARG A 293 6.78 -7.43 -9.52
C ARG A 293 5.41 -7.82 -10.05
N TYR A 294 5.26 -7.81 -11.37
CA TYR A 294 4.15 -8.43 -12.07
C TYR A 294 4.49 -9.89 -12.37
N GLN A 295 3.69 -10.79 -11.83
CA GLN A 295 3.86 -12.22 -11.99
C GLN A 295 2.56 -12.86 -12.47
N LEU A 296 2.69 -13.73 -13.45
CA LEU A 296 1.60 -14.53 -13.93
C LEU A 296 1.28 -15.69 -12.96
N ILE A 297 0.01 -15.83 -12.63
CA ILE A 297 -0.60 -17.06 -12.10
C ILE A 297 -1.34 -17.76 -13.24
N GLU A 298 -0.85 -18.93 -13.64
CA GLU A 298 -1.52 -19.77 -14.66
C GLU A 298 -2.65 -20.59 -14.03
N LYS A 299 -3.67 -20.88 -14.83
CA LYS A 299 -4.75 -21.77 -14.44
C LYS A 299 -4.19 -23.18 -14.29
N LEU A 300 -4.44 -23.81 -13.14
CA LEU A 300 -4.02 -25.17 -12.82
C LEU A 300 -5.20 -26.13 -12.66
N LEU A 301 -6.36 -25.63 -12.23
CA LEU A 301 -7.54 -26.43 -11.93
C LEU A 301 -8.75 -25.91 -12.70
N GLU A 302 -9.70 -26.78 -12.99
CA GLU A 302 -11.02 -26.34 -13.46
C GLU A 302 -11.83 -25.79 -12.27
N PRO A 303 -12.55 -24.67 -12.44
CA PRO A 303 -13.46 -24.19 -11.41
C PRO A 303 -14.53 -25.25 -11.09
N PRO A 304 -14.87 -25.47 -9.81
CA PRO A 304 -15.88 -26.42 -9.43
C PRO A 304 -17.28 -25.94 -9.82
N GLY A 305 -18.17 -26.89 -10.14
CA GLY A 305 -19.59 -26.63 -10.36
C GLY A 305 -19.85 -25.59 -11.45
N GLN A 306 -20.44 -24.46 -11.06
CA GLN A 306 -20.79 -23.35 -11.96
C GLN A 306 -19.90 -22.11 -11.75
N CYS A 307 -18.80 -22.25 -11.02
CA CYS A 307 -17.90 -21.14 -10.74
C CYS A 307 -17.33 -20.54 -12.02
N ARG A 308 -17.29 -19.20 -12.09
CA ARG A 308 -16.74 -18.44 -13.22
C ARG A 308 -15.65 -17.48 -12.74
N SER A 309 -14.70 -17.16 -13.62
CA SER A 309 -13.73 -16.10 -13.31
C SER A 309 -14.42 -14.74 -13.20
N ASP A 310 -13.83 -13.81 -12.42
CA ASP A 310 -14.34 -12.45 -12.28
C ASP A 310 -14.50 -11.75 -13.64
N LEU A 311 -13.55 -11.96 -14.55
CA LEU A 311 -13.62 -11.41 -15.91
C LEU A 311 -14.84 -11.92 -16.67
N GLN A 312 -15.13 -13.22 -16.62
CA GLN A 312 -16.32 -13.79 -17.27
C GLN A 312 -17.61 -13.22 -16.67
N ILE A 313 -17.65 -13.04 -15.34
CA ILE A 313 -18.80 -12.43 -14.65
C ILE A 313 -18.99 -10.98 -15.14
N LEU A 314 -17.92 -10.18 -15.20
CA LEU A 314 -17.98 -8.78 -15.62
C LEU A 314 -18.34 -8.63 -17.11
N VAL A 315 -17.84 -9.50 -17.98
CA VAL A 315 -18.18 -9.50 -19.42
C VAL A 315 -19.65 -9.87 -19.63
N ASP A 316 -20.14 -10.94 -19.01
CA ASP A 316 -21.56 -11.35 -19.11
C ASP A 316 -22.49 -10.27 -18.55
N LEU A 317 -22.10 -9.62 -17.45
CA LEU A 317 -22.84 -8.50 -16.89
C LEU A 317 -22.90 -7.31 -17.88
N ALA A 318 -21.77 -6.93 -18.48
CA ALA A 318 -21.73 -5.84 -19.46
C ALA A 318 -22.59 -6.16 -20.70
N ASP A 319 -22.55 -7.40 -21.20
CA ASP A 319 -23.39 -7.85 -22.31
C ASP A 319 -24.88 -7.72 -21.97
N ARG A 320 -25.30 -8.17 -20.78
CA ARG A 320 -26.70 -8.09 -20.32
C ARG A 320 -27.18 -6.66 -20.05
N LEU A 321 -26.26 -5.75 -19.72
CA LEU A 321 -26.56 -4.32 -19.58
C LEU A 321 -26.57 -3.58 -20.93
N GLY A 322 -26.32 -4.25 -22.06
CA GLY A 322 -26.29 -3.62 -23.39
C GLY A 322 -25.02 -2.82 -23.67
N HIS A 323 -23.96 -3.05 -22.90
CA HIS A 323 -22.66 -2.35 -23.01
C HIS A 323 -21.51 -3.29 -23.40
N GLY A 324 -21.81 -4.54 -23.74
CA GLY A 324 -20.84 -5.56 -24.13
C GLY A 324 -19.87 -5.17 -25.24
N GLN A 325 -20.32 -4.36 -26.19
CA GLN A 325 -19.53 -3.81 -27.30
C GLN A 325 -18.38 -2.92 -26.85
N LEU A 326 -18.43 -2.36 -25.63
CA LEU A 326 -17.33 -1.59 -25.04
C LEU A 326 -16.19 -2.51 -24.56
N ILE A 327 -16.50 -3.77 -24.25
CA ILE A 327 -15.53 -4.75 -23.74
C ILE A 327 -14.96 -5.56 -24.91
N LYS A 328 -13.92 -5.02 -25.53
CA LYS A 328 -13.22 -5.63 -26.68
C LYS A 328 -12.31 -6.78 -26.24
N ALA A 329 -11.59 -6.60 -25.13
CA ALA A 329 -10.75 -7.61 -24.53
C ALA A 329 -11.58 -8.54 -23.62
N ARG A 330 -11.72 -9.81 -24.00
CA ARG A 330 -12.62 -10.78 -23.34
C ARG A 330 -11.92 -11.97 -22.70
N THR A 331 -10.62 -12.13 -22.93
CA THR A 331 -9.78 -13.13 -22.25
C THR A 331 -8.72 -12.45 -21.37
N PRO A 332 -8.18 -13.13 -20.33
CA PRO A 332 -7.13 -12.54 -19.49
C PRO A 332 -5.90 -12.08 -20.29
N GLU A 333 -5.53 -12.79 -21.36
CA GLU A 333 -4.44 -12.41 -22.25
C GLU A 333 -4.76 -11.13 -23.04
N GLN A 334 -5.97 -11.02 -23.60
CA GLN A 334 -6.41 -9.82 -24.30
C GLN A 334 -6.48 -8.61 -23.36
N VAL A 335 -7.00 -8.79 -22.14
CA VAL A 335 -7.10 -7.72 -21.13
C VAL A 335 -5.71 -7.27 -20.71
N TRP A 336 -4.77 -8.22 -20.56
CA TRP A 336 -3.39 -7.88 -20.26
C TRP A 336 -2.72 -7.09 -21.40
N ASP A 337 -2.95 -7.50 -22.65
CA ASP A 337 -2.40 -6.80 -23.82
C ASP A 337 -3.01 -5.42 -24.03
N GLU A 338 -4.29 -5.23 -23.73
CA GLU A 338 -4.92 -3.91 -23.67
C GLU A 338 -4.30 -3.07 -22.55
N TYR A 339 -4.21 -3.60 -21.33
CA TYR A 339 -3.65 -2.87 -20.18
C TYR A 339 -2.17 -2.48 -20.36
N ARG A 340 -1.38 -3.29 -21.07
CA ARG A 340 -0.01 -2.93 -21.46
C ARG A 340 0.06 -1.64 -22.29
N GLN A 341 -0.95 -1.36 -23.11
CA GLN A 341 -1.01 -0.13 -23.93
C GLN A 341 -1.19 1.11 -23.06
N PHE A 342 -2.02 1.04 -22.00
CA PHE A 342 -2.20 2.13 -21.03
C PHE A 342 -0.90 2.57 -20.35
N SER A 343 0.01 1.61 -20.15
CA SER A 343 1.28 1.86 -19.48
C SER A 343 2.31 2.56 -20.35
N ALA A 344 2.22 2.43 -21.68
CA ALA A 344 3.31 2.75 -22.62
C ALA A 344 3.78 4.21 -22.52
N ALA A 345 2.85 5.15 -22.34
CA ALA A 345 3.10 6.58 -22.23
C ALA A 345 3.31 7.07 -20.78
N SER A 346 3.33 6.16 -19.80
CA SER A 346 3.44 6.50 -18.38
C SER A 346 4.77 6.04 -17.78
N TYR A 347 5.11 6.58 -16.61
CA TYR A 347 6.24 6.09 -15.81
C TYR A 347 6.03 4.67 -15.24
N TYR A 348 4.88 4.04 -15.46
CA TYR A 348 4.66 2.63 -15.14
C TYR A 348 5.16 1.69 -16.25
N ASN A 349 5.43 2.21 -17.46
CA ASN A 349 5.60 1.44 -18.70
C ASN A 349 6.09 0.01 -18.52
N PHE A 350 5.18 -0.94 -18.75
CA PHE A 350 5.43 -2.38 -18.74
C PHE A 350 5.06 -3.01 -20.09
N SER A 351 5.16 -2.24 -21.18
CA SER A 351 4.86 -2.70 -22.54
C SER A 351 5.68 -3.94 -22.93
N GLY A 352 6.88 -4.10 -22.38
CA GLY A 352 7.73 -5.27 -22.59
C GLY A 352 7.25 -6.55 -21.91
N MET A 353 6.29 -6.51 -20.98
CA MET A 353 5.86 -7.68 -20.22
C MET A 353 4.78 -8.48 -20.98
N THR A 354 5.11 -9.03 -22.14
CA THR A 354 4.19 -9.91 -22.89
C THR A 354 3.77 -11.12 -22.06
N ARG A 355 2.62 -11.70 -22.38
CA ARG A 355 2.15 -12.91 -21.70
C ARG A 355 3.14 -14.08 -21.84
N ALA A 356 3.72 -14.24 -23.02
CA ALA A 356 4.75 -15.22 -23.31
C ALA A 356 6.00 -15.02 -22.43
N ARG A 357 6.43 -13.78 -22.20
CA ARG A 357 7.52 -13.48 -21.26
C ARG A 357 7.12 -13.79 -19.83
N LEU A 358 5.94 -13.38 -19.37
CA LEU A 358 5.49 -13.65 -18.00
C LEU A 358 5.29 -15.15 -17.70
N ARG A 359 5.02 -16.01 -18.69
CA ARG A 359 5.04 -17.48 -18.52
C ARG A 359 6.44 -18.02 -18.28
N ARG A 360 7.45 -17.46 -18.95
CA ARG A 360 8.84 -17.92 -18.86
C ARG A 360 9.58 -17.37 -17.66
N GLU A 361 9.30 -16.12 -17.31
CA GLU A 361 9.98 -15.38 -16.23
C GLU A 361 9.25 -15.55 -14.91
N HIS A 362 9.98 -15.58 -13.79
CA HIS A 362 9.39 -15.59 -12.44
C HIS A 362 8.97 -14.18 -11.99
N GLY A 363 8.18 -13.52 -12.84
CA GLY A 363 7.75 -12.14 -12.72
C GLY A 363 8.81 -11.09 -13.07
N LEU A 364 8.35 -9.90 -13.46
CA LEU A 364 9.20 -8.78 -13.89
C LEU A 364 8.87 -7.50 -13.12
N LEU A 365 9.87 -6.66 -12.89
CA LEU A 365 9.73 -5.38 -12.20
C LEU A 365 9.49 -4.26 -13.19
N TRP A 366 8.38 -3.53 -13.08
CA TRP A 366 8.11 -2.36 -13.93
C TRP A 366 8.86 -1.13 -13.38
N PRO A 367 9.43 -0.21 -14.18
CA PRO A 367 9.33 -0.14 -15.64
C PRO A 367 10.06 -1.26 -16.40
N CYS A 368 9.43 -1.74 -17.47
CA CYS A 368 9.93 -2.72 -18.42
C CYS A 368 9.41 -2.34 -19.82
N PRO A 369 10.01 -1.35 -20.48
CA PRO A 369 9.45 -0.75 -21.69
C PRO A 369 9.50 -1.63 -22.94
N THR A 370 10.45 -2.56 -23.02
CA THR A 370 10.64 -3.43 -24.20
C THR A 370 10.81 -4.89 -23.79
N GLU A 371 10.59 -5.81 -24.75
CA GLU A 371 10.75 -7.25 -24.52
C GLU A 371 12.19 -7.67 -24.18
N ALA A 372 13.18 -6.85 -24.56
CA ALA A 372 14.58 -7.06 -24.21
C ALA A 372 14.95 -6.44 -22.84
N HIS A 373 14.13 -5.54 -22.30
CA HIS A 373 14.43 -4.88 -21.02
C HIS A 373 14.28 -5.88 -19.85
N PRO A 374 15.26 -5.98 -18.94
CA PRO A 374 15.23 -6.95 -17.84
C PRO A 374 14.24 -6.57 -16.72
N GLY A 375 13.74 -5.34 -16.73
CA GLY A 375 12.94 -4.75 -15.66
C GLY A 375 13.78 -3.82 -14.77
N THR A 376 13.13 -3.04 -13.91
CA THR A 376 13.78 -1.94 -13.16
C THR A 376 13.84 -2.23 -11.66
N PRO A 377 14.98 -2.69 -11.13
CA PRO A 377 15.10 -3.00 -9.70
C PRO A 377 15.14 -1.76 -8.81
N ARG A 378 15.68 -0.64 -9.29
CA ARG A 378 15.76 0.62 -8.54
C ARG A 378 15.27 1.76 -9.42
N ARG A 379 14.18 2.41 -9.00
CA ARG A 379 13.63 3.58 -9.70
C ARG A 379 14.41 4.84 -9.36
N TYR A 380 14.32 5.84 -10.23
CA TYR A 380 14.95 7.15 -10.14
C TYR A 380 16.47 7.17 -10.27
N VAL A 381 17.12 6.03 -10.47
CA VAL A 381 18.59 5.91 -10.55
C VAL A 381 19.04 5.84 -12.01
N GLU A 382 20.00 6.69 -12.38
CA GLU A 382 20.59 6.70 -13.72
C GLU A 382 21.18 5.33 -14.10
N GLY A 383 20.97 4.91 -15.34
CA GLY A 383 21.48 3.64 -15.87
C GLY A 383 20.76 2.39 -15.38
N ILE A 384 19.83 2.53 -14.41
CA ILE A 384 18.99 1.43 -13.91
C ILE A 384 17.51 1.67 -14.25
N ASP A 385 17.05 2.91 -14.09
CA ASP A 385 15.70 3.32 -14.45
C ASP A 385 15.71 3.95 -15.85
N PRO A 386 14.92 3.42 -16.82
CA PRO A 386 14.94 3.89 -18.20
C PRO A 386 14.45 5.33 -18.37
N PHE A 387 13.81 5.93 -17.36
CA PHE A 387 13.32 7.31 -17.40
C PHE A 387 14.32 8.35 -16.91
N VAL A 388 15.47 7.94 -16.40
CA VAL A 388 16.46 8.87 -15.83
C VAL A 388 17.49 9.24 -16.90
N ALA A 389 17.61 10.54 -17.16
CA ALA A 389 18.53 11.05 -18.16
C ALA A 389 20.00 10.81 -17.76
N PRO A 390 20.88 10.51 -18.74
CA PRO A 390 22.32 10.44 -18.50
C PRO A 390 22.89 11.74 -17.90
N GLY A 391 23.77 11.64 -16.91
CA GLY A 391 24.39 12.75 -16.18
C GLY A 391 23.58 13.27 -14.99
N SER A 392 22.32 12.84 -14.80
CA SER A 392 21.50 13.27 -13.67
C SER A 392 21.90 12.62 -12.34
N GLY A 393 22.49 11.42 -12.38
CA GLY A 393 22.76 10.53 -11.25
C GLY A 393 21.47 9.94 -10.67
N MET A 394 20.55 10.82 -10.27
CA MET A 394 19.22 10.46 -9.78
C MET A 394 18.20 11.54 -10.15
N GLU A 395 17.01 11.13 -10.59
CA GLU A 395 15.96 12.04 -11.05
C GLU A 395 14.58 11.60 -10.54
N PHE A 396 13.89 12.47 -9.78
CA PHE A 396 12.53 12.21 -9.30
C PHE A 396 11.50 12.72 -10.32
N TYR A 397 11.40 12.01 -11.43
CA TYR A 397 10.41 12.30 -12.47
C TYR A 397 8.98 12.21 -11.93
N GLY A 398 8.07 12.96 -12.57
CA GLY A 398 6.70 13.19 -12.07
C GLY A 398 6.53 14.52 -11.33
N ASN A 399 7.62 15.14 -10.88
CA ASN A 399 7.65 16.53 -10.44
C ASN A 399 8.27 17.42 -11.53
N HIS A 400 7.74 18.63 -11.72
CA HIS A 400 8.22 19.56 -12.75
C HIS A 400 9.70 19.94 -12.61
N ASP A 401 10.19 20.01 -11.37
CA ASP A 401 11.58 20.34 -11.03
C ASP A 401 12.47 19.11 -10.88
N LYS A 402 11.91 17.90 -11.07
CA LYS A 402 12.60 16.61 -10.95
C LYS A 402 13.21 16.34 -9.56
N LYS A 403 12.76 17.06 -8.54
CA LYS A 403 13.19 16.88 -7.13
C LYS A 403 12.13 16.15 -6.32
N ALA A 404 12.54 15.45 -5.27
CA ALA A 404 11.62 14.86 -4.31
C ALA A 404 11.09 15.94 -3.36
N GLY A 405 9.77 15.99 -3.18
CA GLY A 405 9.14 16.85 -2.18
C GLY A 405 9.28 16.27 -0.79
N CYS A 406 9.81 17.06 0.13
CA CYS A 406 9.84 16.76 1.55
C CYS A 406 8.96 17.74 2.32
N LEU A 407 8.00 17.22 3.07
CA LEU A 407 7.02 18.03 3.81
C LEU A 407 7.23 17.83 5.33
N PRO A 408 7.45 18.89 6.12
CA PRO A 408 7.29 18.84 7.56
C PRO A 408 5.83 18.57 7.85
N ALA A 409 5.56 17.55 8.66
CA ALA A 409 4.22 17.29 9.12
C ALA A 409 4.08 17.70 10.59
N ALA A 410 3.32 18.77 10.83
CA ALA A 410 2.93 19.14 12.17
C ALA A 410 2.08 18.02 12.80
N VAL A 411 2.38 17.69 14.05
CA VAL A 411 1.52 16.83 14.85
C VAL A 411 0.20 17.56 15.10
N ARG A 412 -0.90 16.95 14.66
CA ARG A 412 -2.25 17.42 14.97
C ARG A 412 -2.73 16.68 16.20
N PRO A 413 -3.39 17.36 17.16
CA PRO A 413 -3.99 16.68 18.30
C PRO A 413 -4.93 15.58 17.81
N GLN A 414 -4.72 14.34 18.25
CA GLN A 414 -5.74 13.32 18.03
C GLN A 414 -6.92 13.61 18.96
N PRO A 415 -8.18 13.51 18.48
CA PRO A 415 -9.32 13.58 19.38
C PRO A 415 -9.15 12.50 20.46
N ARG A 416 -9.08 12.90 21.73
CA ARG A 416 -8.93 12.00 22.90
C ARG A 416 -10.00 10.89 22.97
N ALA A 417 -11.08 11.02 22.19
CA ALA A 417 -12.25 10.14 22.22
C ALA A 417 -12.04 8.70 21.69
N CYS A 418 -10.94 8.37 21.01
CA CYS A 418 -10.78 7.02 20.42
C CYS A 418 -10.08 5.98 21.32
N LEU A 419 -9.46 6.38 22.43
CA LEU A 419 -8.75 5.44 23.33
C LEU A 419 -9.51 5.13 24.63
N ALA A 420 -10.59 5.85 24.93
CA ALA A 420 -11.37 5.67 26.16
C ALA A 420 -12.22 4.38 26.20
N GLY A 421 -12.17 3.54 25.16
CA GLY A 421 -13.01 2.34 25.03
C GLY A 421 -12.25 1.05 24.73
N ILE A 422 -10.91 1.03 24.75
CA ILE A 422 -10.14 -0.21 24.59
C ILE A 422 -9.74 -0.67 25.99
N PRO A 423 -10.33 -1.76 26.54
CA PRO A 423 -9.87 -2.32 27.79
C PRO A 423 -8.41 -2.73 27.64
N ALA A 424 -7.55 -2.22 28.52
CA ALA A 424 -6.18 -2.66 28.66
C ALA A 424 -6.13 -4.08 29.28
N ALA A 425 -6.51 -5.11 28.51
CA ALA A 425 -6.20 -6.52 28.80
C ALA A 425 -6.72 -7.43 27.66
N LEU A 426 -5.89 -7.69 26.67
CA LEU A 426 -5.87 -9.00 26.01
C LEU A 426 -4.62 -9.72 26.50
N ASP A 427 -4.67 -10.20 27.74
CA ASP A 427 -3.71 -11.18 28.23
C ASP A 427 -4.02 -12.52 27.56
N HIS A 428 -3.31 -12.81 26.47
CA HIS A 428 -3.50 -14.01 25.65
C HIS A 428 -3.02 -15.31 26.31
N ARG A 429 -2.68 -15.32 27.62
CA ARG A 429 -2.21 -16.53 28.31
C ARG A 429 -3.31 -17.49 28.80
N ALA A 430 -4.59 -17.11 28.80
CA ALA A 430 -5.64 -17.92 29.45
C ALA A 430 -6.54 -18.78 28.52
N ARG A 431 -6.34 -18.81 27.19
CA ARG A 431 -7.22 -19.59 26.28
C ARG A 431 -6.53 -20.63 25.39
N ALA A 432 -5.21 -20.79 25.47
CA ALA A 432 -4.50 -21.83 24.74
C ALA A 432 -4.42 -23.20 25.47
N GLY A 433 -4.91 -23.30 26.72
CA GLY A 433 -4.78 -24.48 27.56
C GLY A 433 -5.97 -25.47 27.60
N ALA A 434 -7.08 -25.20 26.89
CA ALA A 434 -8.32 -25.98 27.06
C ALA A 434 -8.80 -26.74 25.81
N MET A 435 -8.01 -26.81 24.72
CA MET A 435 -8.36 -27.56 23.50
C MET A 435 -7.28 -28.56 23.06
N ALA A 436 -6.44 -29.02 23.99
CA ALA A 436 -5.59 -30.19 23.78
C ALA A 436 -5.92 -31.21 24.88
N HIS A 437 -6.71 -32.23 24.50
CA HIS A 437 -7.07 -33.47 25.20
C HIS A 437 -8.58 -33.74 25.21
N ARG A 438 -9.12 -34.14 24.06
CA ARG A 438 -10.16 -35.18 24.00
C ARG A 438 -9.83 -36.11 22.85
N HIS A 439 -8.98 -37.08 23.16
CA HIS A 439 -8.76 -38.25 22.32
C HIS A 439 -10.01 -39.12 22.31
N HIS A 440 -10.17 -39.82 21.19
CA HIS A 440 -11.10 -40.92 20.94
C HIS A 440 -11.36 -41.82 22.15
N ASP A 441 -12.65 -42.05 22.42
CA ASP A 441 -13.18 -43.35 22.82
C ASP A 441 -14.63 -43.46 22.35
N ARG A 442 -14.87 -44.28 21.32
CA ARG A 442 -16.18 -44.86 21.03
C ARG A 442 -16.05 -46.36 21.30
N PRO A 443 -16.89 -46.96 22.16
CA PRO A 443 -16.96 -48.41 22.23
C PRO A 443 -17.79 -48.94 21.07
N HIS A 444 -17.32 -50.04 20.49
CA HIS A 444 -18.09 -50.90 19.62
C HIS A 444 -19.41 -51.35 20.27
N ARG A 445 -20.50 -51.19 19.55
CA ARG A 445 -21.58 -52.18 19.40
C ARG A 445 -22.40 -51.87 18.15
#